data_AF-A0A2M7PRQ2-F1
#
_entry.id   AF-A0A2M7PRQ2-F1
#
_cell.length_a   1.000
_cell.length_b   1.000
_cell.length_c   1.000
_cell.angle_alpha   90.00
_cell.angle_beta   90.00
_cell.angle_gamma   90.00
#
_symmetry.space_group_name_H-M   'P 1'
#
loop_
_entity.id
_entity.type
_entity.pdbx_description
1 polymer ?
#
loop_
_entity_poly.entity_id
_entity_poly.type
_entity_poly.pdbx_seq_one_letter_code
_entity_poly.pdbx_strand_id
1 'polypeptide(L)'
;TEMDMGGCIIRTVNRYELKKYFQLPDSYEIILVMAIGYPNQQIRLSEVKSDGETQYFEEPGGVHVVPKRSLDDLIILPKSKG
;
A
#
# COMPACT_ATOMS: atom_id res chain seq x y z
N THR A 1 12.96 5.94 -6.82
CA THR A 1 13.45 5.33 -5.58
C THR A 1 14.97 5.43 -5.58
N GLU A 2 15.61 5.61 -4.42
CA GLU A 2 17.04 6.01 -4.37
C GLU A 2 18.02 4.95 -4.91
N MET A 3 17.61 3.68 -4.93
CA MET A 3 18.44 2.55 -5.40
C MET A 3 17.83 1.83 -6.63
N ASP A 4 16.90 2.47 -7.35
CA ASP A 4 16.12 1.84 -8.43
C ASP A 4 15.34 0.57 -8.05
N MET A 5 15.18 0.32 -6.75
CA MET A 5 14.36 -0.76 -6.20
C MET A 5 12.95 -0.28 -5.88
N GLY A 6 11.97 -1.17 -5.93
CA GLY A 6 10.64 -0.99 -5.38
C GLY A 6 10.42 -1.88 -4.15
N GLY A 7 9.30 -1.67 -3.47
CA GLY A 7 8.88 -2.55 -2.39
C GLY A 7 7.40 -2.55 -2.12
N CYS A 8 6.94 -3.58 -1.41
CA CYS A 8 5.55 -3.76 -1.00
C CYS A 8 5.48 -4.04 0.49
N ILE A 9 4.65 -3.28 1.21
CA ILE A 9 4.32 -3.53 2.61
C ILE A 9 3.21 -4.58 2.65
N ILE A 10 3.47 -5.70 3.31
CA ILE A 10 2.55 -6.82 3.42
C ILE A 10 2.20 -7.04 4.89
N ARG A 11 0.95 -6.78 5.27
CA ARG A 11 0.43 -7.07 6.62
C ARG A 11 -0.37 -8.38 6.69
N THR A 12 -0.91 -8.81 5.56
CA THR A 12 -1.66 -10.07 5.43
C THR A 12 -0.69 -11.23 5.24
N VAL A 13 -0.02 -11.63 6.33
CA VAL A 13 0.96 -12.72 6.35
C VAL A 13 0.62 -13.73 7.44
N ASN A 14 1.05 -14.98 7.26
CA ASN A 14 0.94 -16.00 8.30
C ASN A 14 2.05 -15.80 9.35
N ARG A 15 1.74 -15.02 10.39
CA ARG A 15 2.71 -14.65 11.44
C ARG A 15 3.20 -15.85 12.25
N TYR A 16 2.34 -16.84 12.47
CA TYR A 16 2.71 -18.04 13.22
C TYR A 16 3.77 -18.84 12.47
N GLU A 17 3.53 -19.15 11.19
CA GLU A 17 4.49 -19.89 10.36
C GLU A 17 5.79 -19.09 10.16
N LEU A 18 5.72 -17.78 9.97
CA LEU A 18 6.92 -16.94 9.84
C LEU A 18 7.75 -16.91 11.13
N LYS A 19 7.13 -16.75 12.30
CA LYS A 19 7.86 -16.81 13.59
C LYS A 19 8.57 -18.15 13.75
N LYS A 20 7.89 -19.25 13.45
CA LYS A 20 8.46 -20.60 13.51
C LYS A 20 9.62 -20.77 12.53
N TYR A 21 9.44 -20.35 11.28
CA TYR A 21 10.43 -20.48 10.21
C TYR A 21 11.72 -19.72 10.54
N PHE A 22 11.60 -18.47 10.98
CA PHE A 22 12.73 -17.62 11.36
C PHE A 22 13.22 -17.82 12.79
N GLN A 23 12.61 -18.75 13.55
CA GLN A 23 12.95 -19.05 14.94
C GLN A 23 12.94 -17.79 15.82
N LEU A 24 11.94 -16.94 15.63
CA LEU A 24 11.82 -15.69 16.38
C LEU A 24 11.42 -15.98 17.83
N PRO A 25 12.05 -15.33 18.82
CA PRO A 25 11.62 -15.40 20.22
C PRO A 25 10.18 -14.93 20.42
N ASP A 26 9.49 -15.51 21.42
CA ASP A 26 8.11 -15.14 21.75
C ASP A 26 7.95 -13.67 22.18
N SER A 27 9.02 -13.06 22.69
CA SER A 27 9.08 -11.63 23.04
C SER A 27 9.05 -10.70 21.83
N TYR A 28 9.18 -11.22 20.60
CA TYR A 28 9.14 -10.43 19.37
C TYR A 28 7.85 -10.61 18.60
N GLU A 29 7.40 -9.53 17.97
CA GLU A 29 6.21 -9.49 17.12
C GLU A 29 6.56 -9.07 15.69
N ILE A 30 5.96 -9.72 14.70
CA ILE A 30 6.06 -9.33 13.29
C ILE A 30 4.99 -8.27 13.00
N ILE A 31 5.41 -7.00 12.93
CA ILE A 31 4.52 -5.86 12.65
C ILE A 31 4.10 -5.84 11.17
N LEU A 32 5.05 -6.08 10.26
CA LEU A 32 4.86 -6.14 8.81
C LEU A 32 5.98 -6.96 8.15
N VAL A 33 5.77 -7.33 6.89
CA VAL A 33 6.80 -7.85 5.99
C VAL A 33 7.01 -6.84 4.86
N MET A 34 8.25 -6.63 4.45
CA MET A 34 8.59 -5.79 3.30
C MET A 34 9.21 -6.65 2.21
N ALA A 35 8.50 -6.80 1.08
CA ALA A 35 9.08 -7.37 -0.12
C ALA A 35 9.84 -6.26 -0.85
N ILE A 36 11.09 -6.51 -1.23
CA ILE A 36 11.96 -5.53 -1.92
C ILE A 36 12.54 -6.21 -3.16
N GLY A 37 12.56 -5.50 -4.29
CA GLY A 37 13.11 -6.01 -5.55
C GLY A 37 13.13 -4.95 -6.64
N TYR A 38 13.65 -5.30 -7.81
CA TYR A 38 13.61 -4.42 -8.98
C TYR A 38 12.20 -4.43 -9.60
N PRO A 39 11.55 -3.27 -9.80
CA PRO A 39 10.20 -3.22 -10.37
C PRO A 39 10.17 -3.80 -11.78
N ASN A 40 9.16 -4.63 -12.06
CA ASN A 40 8.90 -5.19 -13.39
C ASN A 40 7.53 -4.77 -13.97
N GLN A 41 6.81 -3.89 -13.28
CA GLN A 41 5.49 -3.40 -13.67
C GLN A 41 5.45 -1.87 -13.60
N GLN A 42 4.76 -1.24 -14.56
CA GLN A 42 4.50 0.19 -14.53
C GLN A 42 3.34 0.51 -13.59
N ILE A 43 3.52 1.50 -12.73
CA ILE A 43 2.49 1.97 -11.79
C ILE A 43 2.08 3.39 -12.19
N ARG A 44 0.78 3.66 -12.20
CA ARG A 44 0.22 4.99 -12.45
C ARG A 44 -0.77 5.37 -11.35
N LEU A 45 -0.65 6.59 -10.83
CA LEU A 45 -1.65 7.14 -9.94
C LEU A 45 -2.78 7.77 -10.76
N SER A 46 -4.01 7.65 -10.28
CA SER A 46 -5.17 8.38 -10.80
C SER A 46 -5.90 9.06 -9.66
N GLU A 47 -6.75 10.04 -9.98
CA GLU A 47 -7.70 10.57 -9.00
C GLU A 47 -8.84 9.57 -8.78
N VAL A 48 -9.40 9.57 -7.57
CA VAL A 48 -10.64 8.86 -7.26
C VAL A 48 -11.79 9.54 -7.99
N LYS A 49 -12.67 8.74 -8.61
CA LYS A 49 -13.83 9.24 -9.35
C LYS A 49 -14.97 9.60 -8.39
N SER A 50 -16.05 10.13 -8.95
CA SER A 50 -17.26 10.50 -8.19
C SER A 50 -17.95 9.32 -7.48
N ASP A 51 -17.68 8.07 -7.89
CA ASP A 51 -18.13 6.85 -7.21
C ASP A 51 -17.39 6.57 -5.88
N GLY A 52 -16.27 7.26 -5.63
CA GLY A 52 -15.46 7.09 -4.43
C GLY A 52 -14.64 5.79 -4.41
N GLU A 53 -14.56 5.05 -5.52
CA GLU A 53 -13.85 3.77 -5.57
C GLU A 53 -12.34 3.95 -5.48
N THR A 54 -11.70 3.14 -4.62
CA THR A 54 -10.25 3.18 -4.37
C THR A 54 -9.56 1.87 -4.69
N GLN A 55 -10.28 0.90 -5.25
CA GLN A 55 -9.70 -0.39 -5.63
C GLN A 55 -8.72 -0.15 -6.79
N TYR A 56 -7.52 -0.71 -6.67
CA TYR A 56 -6.57 -0.70 -7.78
C TYR A 56 -7.04 -1.68 -8.86
N PHE A 57 -6.62 -1.43 -10.09
CA PHE A 57 -6.93 -2.29 -11.23
C PHE A 57 -5.80 -2.27 -12.25
N GLU A 58 -5.82 -3.23 -13.16
CA GLU A 58 -4.87 -3.29 -14.27
C GLU A 58 -5.54 -2.82 -15.56
N GLU A 59 -4.85 -1.95 -16.29
CA GLU A 59 -5.28 -1.51 -17.61
C GLU A 59 -4.77 -2.43 -18.72
N PRO A 60 -5.37 -2.37 -19.93
CA PRO A 60 -4.78 -2.97 -21.11
C PRO A 60 -3.32 -2.54 -21.26
N GLY A 61 -2.41 -3.52 -21.38
CA GLY A 61 -0.97 -3.28 -21.37
C GLY A 61 -0.27 -3.48 -20.01
N GLY A 62 -1.01 -3.89 -18.97
CA GLY A 62 -0.44 -4.35 -17.69
C GLY A 62 -0.06 -3.24 -16.71
N VAL A 63 -0.51 -2.01 -16.96
CA VAL A 63 -0.26 -0.86 -16.06
C VAL A 63 -1.11 -0.99 -14.81
N HIS A 64 -0.48 -0.96 -13.64
CA HIS A 64 -1.15 -0.98 -12.35
C HIS A 64 -1.62 0.43 -11.97
N VAL A 65 -2.93 0.65 -12.01
CA VAL A 65 -3.53 1.96 -11.71
C VAL A 65 -4.01 1.99 -10.26
N VAL A 66 -3.58 3.01 -9.52
CA VAL A 66 -3.92 3.20 -8.11
C VAL A 66 -4.69 4.51 -7.92
N PRO A 67 -6.01 4.48 -7.70
CA PRO A 67 -6.78 5.68 -7.38
C PRO A 67 -6.39 6.26 -6.01
N LYS A 68 -6.14 7.57 -5.98
CA LYS A 68 -5.83 8.35 -4.77
C LYS A 68 -6.82 9.50 -4.63
N ARG A 69 -7.27 9.74 -3.39
CA ARG A 69 -8.09 10.93 -3.07
C ARG A 69 -7.29 12.18 -3.33
N SER A 70 -7.97 13.22 -3.79
CA SER A 70 -7.36 14.54 -3.94
C SER A 70 -6.98 15.10 -2.57
N LEU A 71 -6.12 16.12 -2.54
CA LEU A 71 -5.76 16.80 -1.30
C LEU A 71 -7.00 17.45 -0.64
N ASP A 72 -7.87 18.04 -1.44
CA ASP A 72 -9.07 18.73 -0.95
C ASP A 72 -10.05 17.77 -0.26
N ASP A 73 -10.13 16.52 -0.72
CA ASP A 73 -10.93 15.47 -0.06
C ASP A 73 -10.37 15.05 1.30
N LEU A 74 -9.09 15.33 1.57
CA LEU A 74 -8.40 14.93 2.82
C LEU A 74 -8.40 16.04 3.87
N ILE A 75 -8.54 17.31 3.47
CA ILE A 75 -8.51 18.46 4.38
C ILE A 75 -9.92 18.71 4.92
N ILE A 76 -10.16 18.29 6.17
CA ILE A 76 -11.43 18.54 6.87
C ILE A 76 -11.31 19.83 7.68
N LEU A 77 -12.06 20.87 7.30
CA LEU A 77 -12.14 22.12 8.06
C LEU A 77 -13.08 21.97 9.28
N PRO A 78 -12.75 22.58 10.43
CA PRO A 78 -13.61 22.54 11.60
C PRO A 78 -14.94 23.25 11.31
N LYS A 79 -16.05 22.70 11.84
CA LYS A 79 -17.36 23.37 11.77
C LYS A 79 -17.30 24.66 12.60
N SER A 80 -17.79 25.78 12.06
CA SER A 80 -17.92 27.01 12.85
C SER A 80 -18.85 26.75 14.04
N LYS A 81 -18.42 27.09 15.24
CA LYS A 81 -19.31 27.12 16.40
C LYS A 81 -20.35 28.21 16.15
N GLY A 82 -21.61 27.80 15.96
CA GLY A 82 -22.77 28.69 16.11
C GLY A 82 -22.98 29.06 17.57
#